data_AF-A0A258GPW0-F1
#
_entry.id   AF-A0A258GPW0-F1
#
_cell.length_a   1.000
_cell.length_b   1.000
_cell.length_c   1.000
_cell.angle_alpha   90.00
_cell.angle_beta   90.00
_cell.angle_gamma   90.00
#
_symmetry.space_group_name_H-M   'P 1'
#
loop_
_entity.id
_entity.type
_entity.pdbx_description
1 polymer ?
#
loop_
_entity_poly.entity_id
_entity_poly.type
_entity_poly.pdbx_seq_one_letter_code
_entity_poly.pdbx_strand_id
1 'polypeptide(L)'
;MVTSLPAARAQTASAVPQAPAPATPTRWNNPSPAALCAEYFIERSAFHCYNVRMTLTQPSDTPDKADPRLAILQAAGERILHYGYNKTTMSEIASDCGMSAGNIYRFYPSKIDIAEAMTRRFNTETHAGYTAILRDSARSPSRKLRDFFAFRLERTFRTFEKHPKLMELADIMARERPEFLAEEHAQERIEIEKILQEGQASGDFAPPADLTITADLVQCAMMKFRIPQLWTTEQLQALQDEMEGVLGLIFTGLSARR
;
A
#
# COMPACT_ATOMS: atom_id res chain seq x y z
N MET A 1 -49.88 -35.00 -74.51
CA MET A 1 -49.86 -36.10 -73.53
C MET A 1 -48.41 -36.37 -73.15
N VAL A 2 -48.14 -36.49 -71.84
CA VAL A 2 -46.89 -36.90 -71.16
C VAL A 2 -45.75 -35.85 -71.21
N THR A 3 -45.62 -34.91 -70.26
CA THR A 3 -45.05 -34.97 -68.88
C THR A 3 -43.57 -35.37 -68.78
N SER A 4 -42.70 -34.42 -68.38
CA SER A 4 -41.74 -34.58 -67.26
C SER A 4 -40.93 -33.28 -67.03
N LEU A 5 -40.86 -32.86 -65.76
CA LEU A 5 -40.31 -31.62 -65.21
C LEU A 5 -38.83 -31.34 -65.56
N PRO A 6 -38.40 -30.05 -65.59
CA PRO A 6 -36.98 -29.68 -65.55
C PRO A 6 -36.42 -29.63 -64.12
N ALA A 7 -35.14 -30.01 -64.02
CA ALA A 7 -34.35 -30.18 -62.81
C ALA A 7 -34.13 -28.89 -61.99
N ALA A 8 -34.04 -29.10 -60.68
CA ALA A 8 -33.85 -28.10 -59.63
C ALA A 8 -32.58 -27.25 -59.82
N ARG A 9 -32.74 -25.92 -59.77
CA ARG A 9 -31.64 -24.96 -59.55
C ARG A 9 -31.50 -24.71 -58.04
N ALA A 10 -30.24 -24.71 -57.60
CA ALA A 10 -29.79 -24.66 -56.22
C ALA A 10 -30.33 -23.46 -55.42
N GLN A 11 -30.76 -23.75 -54.19
CA GLN A 11 -31.00 -22.75 -53.14
C GLN A 11 -29.66 -22.16 -52.68
N THR A 12 -29.44 -20.87 -52.90
CA THR A 12 -28.41 -20.10 -52.19
C THR A 12 -28.97 -19.71 -50.83
N ALA A 13 -28.50 -20.38 -49.77
CA ALA A 13 -28.84 -20.05 -48.40
C ALA A 13 -28.29 -18.66 -48.01
N SER A 14 -29.14 -17.91 -47.31
CA SER A 14 -28.91 -16.59 -46.74
C SER A 14 -27.65 -16.54 -45.87
N ALA A 15 -26.72 -15.63 -46.17
CA ALA A 15 -25.61 -15.28 -45.29
C ALA A 15 -26.09 -14.23 -44.26
N VAL A 16 -26.16 -14.64 -43.00
CA VAL A 16 -26.36 -13.74 -41.85
C VAL A 16 -25.06 -12.95 -41.62
N PRO A 17 -25.08 -11.62 -41.46
CA PRO A 17 -23.87 -10.86 -41.16
C PRO A 17 -23.40 -11.17 -39.74
N GLN A 18 -22.17 -11.69 -39.61
CA GLN A 18 -21.52 -11.89 -38.31
C GLN A 18 -21.24 -10.53 -37.66
N ALA A 19 -21.64 -10.38 -36.40
CA ALA A 19 -21.25 -9.26 -35.55
C ALA A 19 -19.72 -9.28 -35.32
N PRO A 20 -19.05 -8.12 -35.25
CA PRO A 20 -17.61 -8.08 -34.99
C PRO A 20 -17.30 -8.65 -33.60
N ALA A 21 -16.25 -9.48 -33.52
CA ALA A 21 -15.77 -10.05 -32.26
C ALA A 21 -15.38 -8.93 -31.27
N PRO A 22 -15.64 -9.09 -29.96
CA PRO A 22 -15.22 -8.12 -28.96
C PRO A 22 -13.70 -8.01 -28.96
N ALA A 23 -13.19 -6.77 -28.99
CA ALA A 23 -11.77 -6.49 -28.96
C ALA A 23 -11.12 -7.09 -27.71
N THR A 24 -10.12 -7.95 -27.91
CA THR A 24 -9.25 -8.47 -26.86
C THR A 24 -8.55 -7.29 -26.18
N PRO A 25 -8.62 -7.12 -24.84
CA PRO A 25 -7.86 -6.06 -24.20
C PRO A 25 -6.38 -6.41 -24.29
N THR A 26 -5.64 -5.67 -25.12
CA THR A 26 -4.19 -5.71 -25.20
C THR A 26 -3.62 -5.28 -23.85
N ARG A 27 -3.25 -6.29 -23.06
CA ARG A 27 -2.55 -6.19 -21.79
C ARG A 27 -1.17 -5.58 -22.04
N TRP A 28 -0.87 -4.46 -21.37
CA TRP A 28 0.47 -3.87 -21.23
C TRP A 28 1.06 -3.16 -22.44
N ASN A 29 0.54 -1.99 -22.82
CA ASN A 29 1.41 -1.00 -23.50
C ASN A 29 0.93 0.45 -23.34
N ASN A 30 1.20 1.03 -22.17
CA ASN A 30 1.45 2.47 -22.01
C ASN A 30 2.01 2.73 -20.60
N PRO A 31 3.17 3.37 -20.40
CA PRO A 31 3.60 3.73 -19.05
C PRO A 31 2.78 4.94 -18.60
N SER A 32 1.79 4.72 -17.75
CA SER A 32 1.25 5.79 -16.92
C SER A 32 2.35 6.27 -15.95
N PRO A 33 2.24 7.46 -15.35
CA PRO A 33 3.16 7.88 -14.28
C PRO A 33 3.31 6.84 -13.14
N ALA A 34 2.32 5.96 -12.95
CA ALA A 34 2.38 4.83 -12.01
C ALA A 34 3.37 3.71 -12.42
N ALA A 35 3.67 3.54 -13.72
CA ALA A 35 4.69 2.60 -14.19
C ALA A 35 6.11 3.04 -13.76
N LEU A 36 6.37 4.35 -13.72
CA LEU A 36 7.63 4.90 -13.21
C LEU A 36 7.78 4.70 -11.69
N CYS A 37 6.67 4.61 -10.94
CA CYS A 37 6.71 4.26 -9.51
C CYS A 37 7.00 2.78 -9.27
N ALA A 38 6.52 1.87 -10.13
CA ALA A 38 6.77 0.43 -9.99
C ALA A 38 8.23 0.06 -10.24
N GLU A 39 8.88 0.70 -11.22
CA GLU A 39 10.33 0.57 -11.45
C GLU A 39 11.14 1.13 -10.26
N TYR A 40 10.70 2.24 -9.67
CA TYR A 40 11.35 2.83 -8.48
C TYR A 40 11.23 1.99 -7.20
N PHE A 41 10.12 1.26 -7.03
CA PHE A 41 9.82 0.49 -5.82
C PHE A 41 10.53 -0.88 -5.76
N ILE A 42 10.92 -1.45 -6.90
CA ILE A 42 11.57 -2.76 -6.96
C ILE A 42 13.10 -2.64 -7.02
N GLU A 43 13.64 -1.63 -7.72
CA GLU A 43 15.10 -1.57 -7.99
C GLU A 43 15.97 -1.05 -6.83
N ARG A 44 15.40 -0.36 -5.82
CA ARG A 44 16.19 0.26 -4.74
C ARG A 44 16.19 -0.49 -3.40
N SER A 45 15.38 -1.53 -3.23
CA SER A 45 15.17 -2.25 -1.97
C SER A 45 16.38 -3.06 -1.49
N ALA A 46 17.27 -3.45 -2.41
CA ALA A 46 18.27 -4.48 -2.18
C ALA A 46 19.67 -3.98 -1.74
N PHE A 47 19.95 -2.66 -1.74
CA PHE A 47 21.35 -2.21 -1.66
C PHE A 47 21.71 -1.12 -0.63
N HIS A 48 20.79 -0.66 0.24
CA HIS A 48 21.13 0.46 1.15
C HIS A 48 20.75 0.33 2.63
N CYS A 49 20.34 -0.86 3.10
CA CYS A 49 20.01 -1.03 4.51
C CYS A 49 21.22 -1.54 5.31
N TYR A 50 22.15 -0.65 5.64
CA TYR A 50 23.05 -0.88 6.78
C TYR A 50 23.25 0.43 7.56
N ASN A 51 22.85 0.39 8.83
CA ASN A 51 22.99 1.41 9.89
C ASN A 51 22.09 2.64 9.86
N VAL A 52 20.98 2.58 10.60
CA VAL A 52 20.42 3.75 11.27
C VAL A 52 20.14 3.40 12.74
N ARG A 53 20.86 4.06 13.64
CA ARG A 53 20.71 3.94 15.09
C ARG A 53 19.64 4.94 15.54
N MET A 54 18.48 4.43 16.00
CA MET A 54 17.40 5.23 16.59
C MET A 54 17.87 5.96 17.85
N THR A 55 17.72 7.28 17.87
CA THR A 55 17.60 8.06 19.13
C THR A 55 16.18 8.57 19.22
N LEU A 56 15.38 7.94 20.09
CA LEU A 56 14.05 8.41 20.46
C LEU A 56 14.20 9.46 21.57
N THR A 57 13.82 10.70 21.27
CA THR A 57 13.68 11.76 22.28
C THR A 57 12.37 11.54 23.04
N GLN A 58 12.46 11.50 24.38
CA GLN A 58 11.33 11.30 25.29
C GLN A 58 10.47 12.58 25.39
N PRO A 59 9.14 12.47 25.61
CA PRO A 59 8.28 13.64 25.84
C PRO A 59 8.46 14.19 27.27
N SER A 60 8.53 15.51 27.39
CA SER A 60 8.56 16.24 28.67
C SER A 60 7.15 16.70 29.05
N ASP A 61 6.69 16.34 30.25
CA ASP A 61 5.40 16.73 30.81
C ASP A 61 5.41 18.17 31.38
N THR A 62 4.63 19.07 30.78
CA THR A 62 4.05 20.24 31.46
C THR A 62 2.60 20.46 31.01
N PRO A 63 1.67 20.83 31.91
CA PRO A 63 0.26 21.01 31.59
C PRO A 63 0.04 22.41 30.99
N ASP A 64 0.04 22.57 29.67
CA ASP A 64 -0.05 23.90 29.05
C ASP A 64 -0.47 23.81 27.57
N LYS A 65 -1.08 24.87 27.03
CA LYS A 65 -1.58 25.12 25.64
C LYS A 65 -1.49 23.94 24.64
N ALA A 66 -2.63 23.62 24.01
CA ALA A 66 -2.71 22.66 22.88
C ALA A 66 -1.48 22.80 21.96
N ASP A 67 -0.72 21.70 21.82
CA ASP A 67 0.55 21.67 21.10
C ASP A 67 0.37 22.31 19.71
N PRO A 68 1.05 23.44 19.41
CA PRO A 68 0.96 24.11 18.13
C PRO A 68 1.24 23.18 16.95
N ARG A 69 2.12 22.18 17.11
CA ARG A 69 2.40 21.18 16.07
C ARG A 69 1.18 20.32 15.80
N LEU A 70 0.50 19.87 16.85
CA LEU A 70 -0.73 19.09 16.73
C LEU A 70 -1.85 19.88 16.03
N ALA A 71 -2.02 21.16 16.38
CA ALA A 71 -2.99 22.05 15.74
C ALA A 71 -2.70 22.24 14.25
N ILE A 72 -1.42 22.43 13.87
CA ILE A 72 -1.00 22.53 12.46
C ILE A 72 -1.29 21.21 11.72
N LEU A 73 -0.94 20.06 12.30
CA LEU A 73 -1.18 18.75 11.67
C LEU A 73 -2.68 18.47 11.47
N GLN A 74 -3.53 18.87 12.42
CA GLN A 74 -4.97 18.72 12.28
C GLN A 74 -5.52 19.60 11.16
N ALA A 75 -5.19 20.90 11.16
CA ALA A 75 -5.63 21.83 10.11
C ALA A 75 -5.14 21.41 8.72
N ALA A 76 -3.87 20.99 8.61
CA ALA A 76 -3.33 20.46 7.37
C ALA A 76 -4.02 19.17 6.93
N GLY A 77 -4.29 18.26 7.87
CA GLY A 77 -5.04 17.03 7.63
C GLY A 77 -6.42 17.31 7.06
N GLU A 78 -7.24 18.10 7.75
CA GLU A 78 -8.59 18.46 7.30
C GLU A 78 -8.57 19.08 5.91
N ARG A 79 -7.63 20.00 5.66
CA ARG A 79 -7.51 20.66 4.35
C ARG A 79 -7.04 19.71 3.25
N ILE A 80 -6.00 18.91 3.47
CA ILE A 80 -5.47 17.97 2.46
C ILE A 80 -6.51 16.89 2.14
N LEU A 81 -7.24 16.40 3.13
CA LEU A 81 -8.32 15.40 2.93
C LEU A 81 -9.47 15.97 2.10
N HIS A 82 -9.73 17.28 2.19
CA HIS A 82 -10.81 17.94 1.45
C HIS A 82 -10.38 18.43 0.05
N TYR A 83 -9.30 19.20 -0.04
CA TYR A 83 -8.87 19.89 -1.26
C TYR A 83 -7.78 19.16 -2.04
N GLY A 84 -7.03 18.25 -1.39
CA GLY A 84 -5.82 17.63 -1.93
C GLY A 84 -4.54 18.39 -1.57
N TYR A 85 -3.42 17.66 -1.64
CA TYR A 85 -2.11 18.20 -1.30
C TYR A 85 -1.72 19.36 -2.23
N ASN A 86 -1.99 19.24 -3.53
CA ASN A 86 -1.53 20.22 -4.52
C ASN A 86 -2.25 21.57 -4.39
N LYS A 87 -3.52 21.56 -3.98
CA LYS A 87 -4.34 22.78 -3.82
C LYS A 87 -4.25 23.42 -2.44
N THR A 88 -3.43 22.87 -1.56
CA THR A 88 -3.25 23.38 -0.19
C THR A 88 -1.96 24.20 -0.08
N THR A 89 -2.01 25.35 0.60
CA THR A 89 -0.85 26.22 0.84
C THR A 89 -0.51 26.36 2.32
N MET A 90 0.74 26.74 2.62
CA MET A 90 1.19 27.02 4.00
C MET A 90 0.39 28.14 4.67
N SER A 91 0.06 29.20 3.93
CA SER A 91 -0.70 30.35 4.44
C SER A 91 -2.12 29.97 4.83
N GLU A 92 -2.76 29.13 4.01
CA GLU A 92 -4.08 28.60 4.30
C GLU A 92 -4.04 27.72 5.56
N ILE A 93 -3.07 26.80 5.67
CA ILE A 93 -2.92 25.94 6.87
C ILE A 93 -2.74 26.79 8.12
N ALA A 94 -1.89 27.82 8.05
CA ALA A 94 -1.69 28.76 9.16
C ALA A 94 -2.98 29.46 9.56
N SER A 95 -3.77 29.92 8.57
CA SER A 95 -5.06 30.57 8.82
C SER A 95 -6.04 29.66 9.57
N ASP A 96 -6.10 28.38 9.23
CA ASP A 96 -7.03 27.42 9.86
C ASP A 96 -6.70 27.13 11.32
N CYS A 97 -5.42 27.18 11.70
CA CYS A 97 -4.99 27.01 13.08
C CYS A 97 -4.78 28.34 13.83
N GLY A 98 -5.29 29.47 13.28
CA GLY A 98 -5.24 30.78 13.93
C GLY A 98 -3.83 31.38 14.04
N MET A 99 -2.91 30.98 13.15
CA MET A 99 -1.53 31.46 13.11
C MET A 99 -1.30 32.42 11.93
N SER A 100 -0.29 33.28 12.08
CA SER A 100 0.22 34.03 10.92
C SER A 100 1.01 33.10 9.99
N ALA A 101 1.03 33.43 8.69
CA ALA A 101 1.83 32.70 7.71
C ALA A 101 3.32 32.66 8.06
N GLY A 102 3.87 33.64 8.78
CA GLY A 102 5.25 33.60 9.26
C GLY A 102 5.47 32.65 10.44
N ASN A 103 4.49 32.50 11.33
CA ASN A 103 4.64 31.69 12.54
C ASN A 103 4.68 30.18 12.25
N ILE A 104 3.93 29.69 11.25
CA ILE A 104 3.90 28.27 10.89
C ILE A 104 5.28 27.73 10.48
N TYR A 105 6.10 28.56 9.82
CA TYR A 105 7.44 28.17 9.37
C TYR A 105 8.42 27.89 10.52
N ARG A 106 8.12 28.36 11.74
CA ARG A 106 8.91 28.01 12.94
C ARG A 106 8.72 26.55 13.36
N PHE A 107 7.60 25.94 12.99
CA PHE A 107 7.26 24.56 13.33
C PHE A 107 7.57 23.60 12.18
N TYR A 108 7.24 24.01 10.96
CA TYR A 108 7.44 23.23 9.74
C TYR A 108 8.00 24.13 8.63
N PRO A 109 9.25 23.89 8.18
CA PRO A 109 9.89 24.71 7.14
C PRO A 109 9.14 24.69 5.80
N SER A 110 8.43 23.60 5.51
CA SER A 110 7.69 23.44 4.27
C SER A 110 6.43 22.58 4.42
N LYS A 111 5.57 22.60 3.39
CA LYS A 111 4.37 21.78 3.33
C LYS A 111 4.69 20.27 3.29
N ILE A 112 5.83 19.89 2.69
CA ILE A 112 6.23 18.47 2.63
C ILE A 112 6.66 17.97 4.01
N ASP A 113 7.19 18.83 4.88
CA ASP A 113 7.53 18.46 6.27
C ASP A 113 6.27 18.22 7.12
N ILE A 114 5.20 18.96 6.86
CA ILE A 114 3.88 18.71 7.47
C ILE A 114 3.34 17.36 6.99
N ALA A 115 3.40 17.10 5.68
CA ALA A 115 2.99 15.84 5.07
C ALA A 115 3.75 14.63 5.62
N GLU A 116 5.06 14.73 5.78
CA GLU A 116 5.88 13.70 6.40
C GLU A 116 5.45 13.45 7.86
N ALA A 117 5.26 14.50 8.65
CA ALA A 117 4.80 14.37 10.03
C ALA A 117 3.39 13.76 10.15
N MET A 118 2.47 14.10 9.23
CA MET A 118 1.16 13.45 9.13
C MET A 118 1.31 11.95 8.81
N THR A 119 2.20 11.61 7.88
CA THR A 119 2.46 10.21 7.48
C THR A 119 3.08 9.42 8.62
N ARG A 120 4.05 9.99 9.34
CA ARG A 120 4.65 9.39 10.55
C ARG A 120 3.60 9.10 11.63
N ARG A 121 2.65 10.01 11.83
CA ARG A 121 1.55 9.80 12.79
C ARG A 121 0.65 8.64 12.35
N PHE A 122 0.24 8.61 11.08
CA PHE A 122 -0.56 7.52 10.53
C PHE A 122 0.16 6.15 10.64
N ASN A 123 1.47 6.12 10.38
CA ASN A 123 2.26 4.91 10.49
C ASN A 123 2.48 4.50 11.96
N THR A 124 2.63 5.44 12.89
CA THR A 124 2.72 5.14 14.33
C THR A 124 1.52 4.33 14.81
N GLU A 125 0.31 4.75 14.43
CA GLU A 125 -0.92 4.02 14.75
C GLU A 125 -1.00 2.65 14.04
N THR A 126 -0.42 2.54 12.85
CA THR A 126 -0.32 1.27 12.10
C THR A 126 0.63 0.30 12.82
N HIS A 127 1.82 0.76 13.21
CA HIS A 127 2.80 -0.01 13.98
C HIS A 127 2.29 -0.43 15.36
N ALA A 128 1.43 0.37 16.00
CA ALA A 128 0.74 -0.04 17.22
C ALA A 128 -0.16 -1.27 16.98
N GLY A 129 -0.88 -1.31 15.84
CA GLY A 129 -1.66 -2.47 15.42
C GLY A 129 -0.80 -3.70 15.16
N TYR A 130 0.32 -3.54 14.44
CA TYR A 130 1.28 -4.62 14.23
C TYR A 130 1.82 -5.16 15.55
N THR A 131 2.23 -4.26 16.45
CA THR A 131 2.74 -4.62 17.79
C THR A 131 1.71 -5.45 18.57
N ALA A 132 0.42 -5.10 18.50
CA ALA A 132 -0.64 -5.86 19.14
C ALA A 132 -0.77 -7.29 18.57
N ILE A 133 -0.67 -7.43 17.24
CA ILE A 133 -0.70 -8.74 16.56
C ILE A 133 0.50 -9.60 16.97
N LEU A 134 1.71 -9.03 16.94
CA LEU A 134 2.95 -9.74 17.26
C LEU A 134 3.00 -10.21 18.72
N ARG A 135 2.47 -9.40 19.66
CA ARG A 135 2.49 -9.71 21.10
C ARG A 135 1.48 -10.76 21.54
N ASP A 136 0.47 -11.07 20.72
CA ASP A 136 -0.54 -12.05 21.06
C ASP A 136 0.01 -13.48 20.90
N SER A 137 0.41 -14.09 22.01
CA SER A 137 0.95 -15.44 22.06
C SER A 137 -0.09 -16.53 21.78
N ALA A 138 -1.38 -16.21 21.75
CA ALA A 138 -2.42 -17.17 21.38
C ALA A 138 -2.51 -17.36 19.85
N ARG A 139 -1.94 -16.45 19.05
CA ARG A 139 -1.86 -16.59 17.60
C ARG A 139 -0.65 -17.41 17.19
N SER A 140 -0.83 -18.39 16.31
CA SER A 140 0.31 -19.03 15.64
C SER A 140 1.04 -18.04 14.73
N PRO A 141 2.35 -18.23 14.47
CA PRO A 141 3.11 -17.43 13.51
C PRO A 141 2.43 -17.28 12.14
N SER A 142 1.85 -18.36 11.60
CA SER A 142 1.05 -18.30 10.36
C SER A 142 -0.14 -17.34 10.47
N ARG A 143 -0.83 -17.36 11.63
CA ARG A 143 -1.96 -16.46 11.89
C ARG A 143 -1.50 -15.02 12.07
N LYS A 144 -0.37 -14.78 12.75
CA LYS A 144 0.22 -13.44 12.91
C LYS A 144 0.58 -12.83 11.56
N LEU A 145 1.23 -13.59 10.67
CA LEU A 145 1.61 -13.08 9.35
C LEU A 145 0.38 -12.73 8.50
N ARG A 146 -0.65 -13.59 8.54
CA ARG A 146 -1.94 -13.31 7.90
C ARG A 146 -2.59 -12.04 8.44
N ASP A 147 -2.78 -11.97 9.76
CA ASP A 147 -3.45 -10.84 10.41
C ASP A 147 -2.67 -9.54 10.19
N PHE A 148 -1.33 -9.59 10.14
CA PHE A 148 -0.46 -8.45 9.83
C PHE A 148 -0.80 -7.83 8.47
N PHE A 149 -0.83 -8.65 7.42
CA PHE A 149 -1.10 -8.16 6.07
C PHE A 149 -2.58 -7.81 5.84
N ALA A 150 -3.50 -8.56 6.45
CA ALA A 150 -4.93 -8.25 6.42
C ALA A 150 -5.23 -6.90 7.07
N PHE A 151 -4.68 -6.66 8.26
CA PHE A 151 -4.82 -5.38 8.97
C PHE A 151 -4.27 -4.22 8.12
N ARG A 152 -3.09 -4.41 7.51
CA ARG A 152 -2.49 -3.40 6.62
C ARG A 152 -3.38 -3.08 5.44
N LEU A 153 -3.80 -4.11 4.68
CA LEU A 153 -4.64 -3.96 3.49
C LEU A 153 -5.95 -3.25 3.83
N GLU A 154 -6.65 -3.71 4.86
CA GLU A 154 -7.94 -3.12 5.24
C GLU A 154 -7.79 -1.66 5.67
N ARG A 155 -6.77 -1.36 6.50
CA ARG A 155 -6.51 0.00 7.00
C ARG A 155 -6.20 0.96 5.86
N THR A 156 -5.28 0.60 4.96
CA THR A 156 -4.92 1.48 3.85
C THR A 156 -6.04 1.57 2.83
N PHE A 157 -6.69 0.46 2.47
CA PHE A 157 -7.81 0.45 1.53
C PHE A 157 -8.90 1.42 1.98
N ARG A 158 -9.41 1.28 3.22
CA ARG A 158 -10.48 2.14 3.75
C ARG A 158 -10.05 3.61 3.85
N THR A 159 -8.78 3.87 4.15
CA THR A 159 -8.24 5.24 4.21
C THR A 159 -8.27 5.91 2.85
N PHE A 160 -7.78 5.24 1.81
CA PHE A 160 -7.75 5.78 0.45
C PHE A 160 -9.13 5.82 -0.22
N GLU A 161 -10.01 4.87 0.09
CA GLU A 161 -11.41 4.88 -0.35
C GLU A 161 -12.16 6.08 0.23
N LYS A 162 -12.03 6.31 1.54
CA LYS A 162 -12.66 7.45 2.22
C LYS A 162 -12.07 8.79 1.79
N HIS A 163 -10.77 8.82 1.49
CA HIS A 163 -10.04 10.03 1.17
C HIS A 163 -9.17 9.90 -0.09
N PRO A 164 -9.79 9.88 -1.31
CA PRO A 164 -9.07 9.70 -2.56
C PRO A 164 -7.98 10.77 -2.83
N LYS A 165 -8.14 11.95 -2.22
CA LYS A 165 -7.17 13.04 -2.29
C LYS A 165 -5.81 12.74 -1.64
N LEU A 166 -5.74 11.71 -0.79
CA LEU A 166 -4.47 11.20 -0.28
C LEU A 166 -3.58 10.58 -1.36
N MET A 167 -4.12 10.28 -2.55
CA MET A 167 -3.30 9.81 -3.66
C MET A 167 -2.27 10.86 -4.10
N GLU A 168 -2.65 12.14 -4.08
CA GLU A 168 -1.72 13.25 -4.36
C GLU A 168 -0.60 13.31 -3.31
N LEU A 169 -0.92 12.97 -2.04
CA LEU A 169 0.04 12.92 -0.95
C LEU A 169 0.98 11.70 -1.07
N ALA A 170 0.45 10.54 -1.46
CA ALA A 170 1.27 9.33 -1.64
C ALA A 170 2.30 9.52 -2.76
N ASP A 171 1.89 10.10 -3.90
CA ASP A 171 2.77 10.39 -5.03
C ASP A 171 3.90 11.36 -4.65
N ILE A 172 3.57 12.49 -4.02
CA ILE A 172 4.59 13.47 -3.64
C ILE A 172 5.55 12.92 -2.59
N MET A 173 5.08 12.12 -1.63
CA MET A 173 5.94 11.49 -0.63
C MET A 173 6.90 10.48 -1.28
N ALA A 174 6.43 9.69 -2.26
CA ALA A 174 7.28 8.77 -3.00
C ALA A 174 8.38 9.49 -3.80
N ARG A 175 8.05 10.66 -4.37
CA ARG A 175 8.97 11.44 -5.19
C ARG A 175 9.97 12.27 -4.39
N GLU A 176 9.52 12.94 -3.33
CA GLU A 176 10.30 13.96 -2.59
C GLU A 176 10.85 13.45 -1.25
N ARG A 177 10.38 12.30 -0.76
CA ARG A 177 10.80 11.68 0.52
C ARG A 177 11.04 10.16 0.39
N PRO A 178 11.81 9.68 -0.62
CA PRO A 178 12.04 8.24 -0.82
C PRO A 178 12.77 7.57 0.35
N GLU A 179 13.69 8.28 1.03
CA GLU A 179 14.43 7.77 2.18
C GLU A 179 13.50 7.47 3.37
N PHE A 180 12.55 8.36 3.64
CA PHE A 180 11.53 8.14 4.67
C PHE A 180 10.69 6.89 4.37
N LEU A 181 10.24 6.70 3.12
CA LEU A 181 9.49 5.49 2.76
C LEU A 181 10.35 4.22 2.86
N ALA A 182 11.64 4.31 2.54
CA ALA A 182 12.57 3.19 2.69
C ALA A 182 12.77 2.80 4.16
N GLU A 183 12.85 3.77 5.07
CA GLU A 183 12.89 3.54 6.52
C GLU A 183 11.64 2.79 6.99
N GLU A 184 10.45 3.22 6.56
CA GLU A 184 9.18 2.59 6.92
C GLU A 184 9.09 1.15 6.38
N HIS A 185 9.56 0.89 5.15
CA HIS A 185 9.64 -0.47 4.61
C HIS A 185 10.67 -1.33 5.34
N ALA A 186 11.80 -0.75 5.78
CA ALA A 186 12.77 -1.47 6.60
C ALA A 186 12.18 -1.84 7.98
N GLN A 187 11.43 -0.94 8.60
CA GLN A 187 10.77 -1.21 9.87
C GLN A 187 9.73 -2.33 9.76
N GLU A 188 8.97 -2.35 8.66
CA GLU A 188 8.03 -3.43 8.35
C GLU A 188 8.75 -4.78 8.14
N ARG A 189 9.91 -4.80 7.45
CA ARG A 189 10.72 -6.02 7.28
C ARG A 189 11.16 -6.61 8.62
N ILE A 190 11.56 -5.76 9.58
CA ILE A 190 11.93 -6.20 10.93
C ILE A 190 10.74 -6.87 11.63
N GLU A 191 9.51 -6.41 11.42
CA GLU A 191 8.32 -7.02 12.02
C GLU A 191 7.97 -8.37 11.36
N ILE A 192 8.12 -8.47 10.03
CA ILE A 192 7.95 -9.72 9.29
C ILE A 192 8.99 -10.75 9.74
N GLU A 193 10.26 -10.34 9.83
CA GLU A 193 11.37 -11.20 10.26
C GLU A 193 11.14 -11.79 11.65
N LYS A 194 10.61 -10.99 12.60
CA LYS A 194 10.22 -11.48 13.94
C LYS A 194 9.18 -12.59 13.89
N ILE A 195 8.15 -12.44 13.03
CA ILE A 195 7.12 -13.47 12.87
C ILE A 195 7.73 -14.74 12.25
N LEU A 196 8.60 -14.59 11.25
CA LEU A 196 9.29 -15.72 10.62
C LEU A 196 10.21 -16.46 11.61
N GLN A 197 10.93 -15.71 12.45
CA GLN A 197 11.78 -16.25 13.50
C GLN A 197 10.97 -17.05 14.52
N GLU A 198 9.81 -16.54 14.94
CA GLU A 198 8.89 -17.25 15.84
C GLU A 198 8.36 -18.55 15.21
N GLY A 199 8.01 -18.50 13.92
CA GLY A 199 7.58 -19.69 13.16
C GLY A 199 8.68 -20.72 12.98
N GLN A 200 9.92 -20.30 12.77
CA GLN A 200 11.06 -21.21 12.73
C GLN A 200 11.31 -21.87 14.10
N ALA A 201 11.24 -21.09 15.18
CA ALA A 201 11.46 -21.59 16.54
C ALA A 201 10.37 -22.56 17.01
N SER A 202 9.11 -22.33 16.61
CA SER A 202 7.98 -23.21 16.92
C SER A 202 7.87 -24.44 16.00
N GLY A 203 8.57 -24.43 14.86
CA GLY A 203 8.48 -25.46 13.83
C GLY A 203 7.30 -25.31 12.86
N ASP A 204 6.52 -24.22 12.99
CA ASP A 204 5.44 -23.86 12.06
C ASP A 204 5.97 -23.54 10.66
N PHE A 205 7.17 -22.96 10.59
CA PHE A 205 7.87 -22.66 9.34
C PHE A 205 9.22 -23.38 9.28
N ALA A 206 9.59 -23.81 8.08
CA ALA A 206 10.94 -24.22 7.70
C ALA A 206 11.50 -23.25 6.65
N PRO A 207 11.68 -21.96 6.99
CA PRO A 207 12.22 -20.99 6.06
C PRO A 207 13.67 -21.35 5.70
N PRO A 208 14.19 -20.82 4.58
CA PRO A 208 15.63 -20.85 4.27
C PRO A 208 16.48 -20.33 5.43
N ALA A 209 17.79 -20.59 5.38
CA ALA A 209 18.72 -20.18 6.44
C ALA A 209 18.74 -18.65 6.69
N ASP A 210 18.40 -17.84 5.69
CA ASP A 210 18.40 -16.38 5.79
C ASP A 210 16.98 -15.81 5.96
N LEU A 211 16.65 -15.43 7.20
CA LEU A 211 15.35 -14.84 7.54
C LEU A 211 15.19 -13.42 7.01
N THR A 212 16.28 -12.66 6.87
CA THR A 212 16.27 -11.29 6.35
C THR A 212 15.86 -11.30 4.87
N ILE A 213 16.48 -12.15 4.05
CA ILE A 213 16.09 -12.32 2.63
C ILE A 213 14.66 -12.84 2.53
N THR A 214 14.28 -13.79 3.40
CA THR A 214 12.91 -14.34 3.39
C THR A 214 11.87 -13.26 3.72
N ALA A 215 12.13 -12.40 4.70
CA ALA A 215 11.26 -11.27 5.05
C ALA A 215 11.14 -10.27 3.89
N ASP A 216 12.24 -9.99 3.19
CA ASP A 216 12.26 -9.12 2.01
C ASP A 216 11.40 -9.68 0.87
N LEU A 217 11.54 -10.99 0.56
CA LEU A 217 10.73 -11.66 -0.45
C LEU A 217 9.24 -11.69 -0.09
N VAL A 218 8.92 -11.94 1.18
CA VAL A 218 7.54 -11.87 1.69
C VAL A 218 6.99 -10.45 1.53
N GLN A 219 7.76 -9.41 1.90
CA GLN A 219 7.34 -8.03 1.69
C GLN A 219 7.10 -7.72 0.21
N CYS A 220 8.03 -8.11 -0.67
CA CYS A 220 7.95 -7.91 -2.12
C CYS A 220 6.67 -8.52 -2.70
N ALA A 221 6.36 -9.77 -2.37
CA ALA A 221 5.15 -10.46 -2.81
C ALA A 221 3.86 -9.74 -2.37
N MET A 222 3.93 -8.95 -1.29
CA MET A 222 2.77 -8.30 -0.68
C MET A 222 2.64 -6.80 -1.04
N MET A 223 3.54 -6.23 -1.85
CA MET A 223 3.57 -4.80 -2.17
C MET A 223 2.29 -4.29 -2.85
N LYS A 224 1.69 -5.08 -3.74
CA LYS A 224 0.41 -4.75 -4.39
C LYS A 224 -0.70 -4.42 -3.38
N PHE A 225 -0.70 -5.06 -2.21
CA PHE A 225 -1.76 -4.90 -1.21
C PHE A 225 -1.54 -3.71 -0.27
N ARG A 226 -0.45 -2.94 -0.43
CA ARG A 226 -0.18 -1.76 0.42
C ARG A 226 -1.11 -0.60 0.08
N ILE A 227 -1.26 -0.26 -1.20
CA ILE A 227 -2.18 0.76 -1.70
C ILE A 227 -2.79 0.23 -3.02
N PRO A 228 -3.67 -0.79 -2.96
CA PRO A 228 -4.12 -1.52 -4.14
C PRO A 228 -4.75 -0.64 -5.23
N GLN A 229 -5.35 0.50 -4.84
CA GLN A 229 -5.95 1.47 -5.74
C GLN A 229 -4.95 2.12 -6.73
N LEU A 230 -3.63 1.99 -6.51
CA LEU A 230 -2.61 2.40 -7.48
C LEU A 230 -2.55 1.48 -8.71
N TRP A 231 -2.97 0.23 -8.58
CA TRP A 231 -2.80 -0.80 -9.62
C TRP A 231 -4.11 -1.40 -10.09
N THR A 232 -5.19 -1.26 -9.31
CA THR A 232 -6.47 -1.93 -9.60
C THR A 232 -7.67 -1.16 -9.06
N THR A 233 -8.87 -1.53 -9.55
CA THR A 233 -10.18 -1.01 -9.11
C THR A 233 -11.02 -2.06 -8.35
N GLU A 234 -10.39 -3.19 -8.02
CA GLU A 234 -11.03 -4.29 -7.28
C GLU A 234 -11.51 -3.85 -5.89
N GLN A 235 -12.59 -4.50 -5.43
CA GLN A 235 -13.17 -4.26 -4.12
C GLN A 235 -12.36 -4.95 -3.02
N LEU A 236 -12.50 -4.48 -1.77
CA LEU A 236 -11.74 -4.99 -0.63
C LEU A 236 -11.81 -6.51 -0.48
N GLN A 237 -12.99 -7.12 -0.65
CA GLN A 237 -13.16 -8.57 -0.52
C GLN A 237 -12.33 -9.35 -1.56
N ALA A 238 -12.36 -8.91 -2.83
CA ALA A 238 -11.58 -9.57 -3.88
C ALA A 238 -10.07 -9.45 -3.62
N LEU A 239 -9.63 -8.30 -3.10
CA LEU A 239 -8.24 -8.08 -2.71
C LEU A 239 -7.83 -8.95 -1.51
N GLN A 240 -8.73 -9.16 -0.54
CA GLN A 240 -8.49 -10.05 0.59
C GLN A 240 -8.36 -11.51 0.11
N ASP A 241 -9.24 -11.96 -0.78
CA ASP A 241 -9.19 -13.32 -1.34
C ASP A 241 -7.90 -13.54 -2.14
N GLU A 242 -7.48 -12.55 -2.95
CA GLU A 242 -6.22 -12.61 -3.69
C GLU A 242 -5.00 -12.63 -2.75
N MET A 243 -5.00 -11.77 -1.73
CA MET A 243 -3.96 -11.71 -0.70
C MET A 243 -3.84 -13.03 0.06
N GLU A 244 -4.96 -13.66 0.43
CA GLU A 244 -5.00 -14.99 1.04
C GLU A 244 -4.44 -16.06 0.10
N GLY A 245 -4.71 -15.97 -1.20
CA GLY A 245 -4.09 -16.84 -2.20
C GLY A 245 -2.56 -16.71 -2.24
N VAL A 246 -2.04 -15.49 -2.25
CA VAL A 246 -0.59 -15.22 -2.20
C VAL A 246 0.02 -15.73 -0.90
N LEU A 247 -0.63 -15.49 0.24
CA LEU A 247 -0.20 -16.03 1.54
C LEU A 247 -0.21 -17.56 1.54
N GLY A 248 -1.21 -18.20 0.92
CA GLY A 248 -1.25 -19.66 0.77
C GLY A 248 -0.04 -20.21 0.02
N LEU A 249 0.39 -19.55 -1.07
CA LEU A 249 1.60 -19.90 -1.80
C LEU A 249 2.86 -19.72 -0.94
N ILE A 250 2.95 -18.59 -0.22
CA ILE A 250 4.06 -18.30 0.70
C ILE A 250 4.13 -19.36 1.79
N PHE A 251 3.02 -19.65 2.48
CA PHE A 251 2.97 -20.66 3.55
C PHE A 251 3.31 -22.05 3.03
N THR A 252 2.87 -22.41 1.82
CA THR A 252 3.27 -23.68 1.19
C THR A 252 4.77 -23.73 0.95
N GLY A 253 5.38 -22.62 0.51
CA GLY A 253 6.83 -22.51 0.32
C GLY A 253 7.63 -22.49 1.63
N LEU A 254 7.06 -21.92 2.70
CA LEU A 254 7.65 -21.87 4.04
C LEU A 254 7.40 -23.14 4.86
N SER A 255 6.49 -24.01 4.45
CA SER A 255 6.18 -25.24 5.19
C SER A 255 7.35 -26.22 5.08
N ALA A 256 7.66 -26.90 6.19
CA ALA A 256 8.58 -28.03 6.16
C ALA A 256 8.06 -29.06 5.15
N ARG A 257 8.83 -29.35 4.09
CA ARG A 257 8.57 -30.55 3.28
C ARG A 257 8.71 -31.74 4.23
N ARG A 258 7.57 -32.33 4.62
CA ARG A 258 7.54 -33.66 5.24
C ARG A 258 7.82 -34.71 4.19
#